data_AF-A0A3P8FAJ5-F1
#
_entry.id   AF-A0A3P8FAJ5-F1
#
_cell.length_a   1.000
_cell.length_b   1.000
_cell.length_c   1.000
_cell.angle_alpha   90.00
_cell.angle_beta   90.00
_cell.angle_gamma   90.00
#
_symmetry.space_group_name_H-M   'P 1'
#
loop_
_entity.id
_entity.type
_entity.pdbx_description
1 polymer ?
#
loop_
_entity_poly.entity_id
_entity_poly.type
_entity_poly.pdbx_seq_one_letter_code
_entity_poly.pdbx_strand_id
1 'polypeptide(L)'
;MKEEETTIEDNWKSIEEALTSTCQEVLGLKKHHRKEWVSIGTLNKIEGRKNKKAAIKNSQTRTEKIKEQTEYIEANKQLKRSIKAHKKKYVEKLATTAEKASREGNTKQLYDTTKKLAGKYSKPERPIKDKKRRSITKIQEQRNRWVGYFEELLNRPASTNLPDIEAAHTDLPIDPIDPPTTEEIRMAIRQIKAGKQQILTTYQLKQ
;
A
#
# COMPACT_ATOMS: atom_id res chain seq x y z
N MET A 1 -33.18 60.04 11.34
CA MET A 1 -32.48 58.79 11.68
C MET A 1 -31.10 58.91 11.05
N LYS A 2 -30.02 58.76 11.82
CA LYS A 2 -28.67 58.88 11.27
C LYS A 2 -28.33 57.58 10.55
N GLU A 3 -28.10 57.67 9.24
CA GLU A 3 -27.50 56.59 8.46
C GLU A 3 -26.08 56.39 9.00
N GLU A 4 -25.81 55.22 9.56
CA GLU A 4 -24.46 54.82 9.91
C GLU A 4 -23.68 54.62 8.60
N GLU A 5 -22.78 55.55 8.29
CA GLU A 5 -21.83 55.41 7.18
C GLU A 5 -20.91 54.23 7.49
N THR A 6 -21.26 53.05 6.96
CA THR A 6 -20.37 51.89 6.99
C THR A 6 -19.20 52.17 6.05
N THR A 7 -17.98 52.00 6.55
CA THR A 7 -16.78 52.29 5.76
C THR A 7 -16.67 51.30 4.60
N ILE A 8 -16.00 51.70 3.51
CA ILE A 8 -15.83 50.85 2.32
C ILE A 8 -15.17 49.51 2.69
N GLU A 9 -14.20 49.52 3.61
CA GLU A 9 -13.60 48.32 4.20
C GLU A 9 -14.62 47.40 4.90
N ASP A 10 -15.55 47.95 5.68
CA ASP A 10 -16.57 47.17 6.38
C ASP A 10 -17.55 46.51 5.39
N ASN A 11 -17.92 47.25 4.34
CA ASN A 11 -18.77 46.73 3.26
C ASN A 11 -18.07 45.61 2.48
N TRP A 12 -16.77 45.78 2.17
CA TRP A 12 -15.98 44.74 1.50
C TRP A 12 -15.86 43.47 2.35
N LYS A 13 -15.61 43.63 3.65
CA LYS A 13 -15.54 42.51 4.60
C LYS A 13 -16.86 41.78 4.73
N SER A 14 -17.98 42.52 4.78
CA SER A 14 -19.32 41.91 4.81
C SER A 14 -19.61 41.08 3.56
N ILE A 15 -19.18 41.53 2.38
CA ILE A 15 -19.33 40.79 1.13
C ILE A 15 -18.46 39.53 1.13
N GLU A 16 -17.20 39.64 1.56
CA GLU A 16 -16.28 38.51 1.67
C GLU A 16 -16.82 37.44 2.64
N GLU A 17 -17.34 37.85 3.80
CA GLU A 17 -17.95 36.96 4.79
C GLU A 17 -19.22 36.28 4.27
N ALA A 18 -20.13 37.03 3.63
CA ALA A 18 -21.35 36.48 3.04
C ALA A 18 -21.04 35.47 1.94
N LEU A 19 -20.08 35.78 1.07
CA LEU A 19 -19.67 34.90 -0.03
C LEU A 19 -18.98 33.64 0.49
N THR A 20 -18.11 33.77 1.50
CA THR A 20 -17.44 32.64 2.15
C THR A 20 -18.44 31.73 2.86
N SER A 21 -19.41 32.30 3.58
CA SER A 21 -20.44 31.56 4.32
C SER A 21 -21.35 30.78 3.36
N THR A 22 -21.84 31.42 2.30
CA THR A 22 -22.68 30.78 1.28
C THR A 22 -21.92 29.65 0.57
N CYS A 23 -20.65 29.86 0.24
CA CYS A 23 -19.80 28.80 -0.33
C CYS A 23 -19.62 27.62 0.63
N GLN A 24 -19.45 27.87 1.94
CA GLN A 24 -19.32 26.82 2.95
C GLN A 24 -20.61 26.03 3.14
N GLU A 25 -21.77 26.67 3.07
CA GLU A 25 -23.07 26.01 3.19
C GLU A 25 -23.36 25.11 2.00
N VAL A 26 -23.17 25.63 0.77
CA VAL A 26 -23.48 24.90 -0.47
C VAL A 26 -22.48 23.79 -0.77
N LEU A 27 -21.17 24.10 -0.68
CA LEU A 27 -20.12 23.16 -1.07
C LEU A 27 -19.63 22.29 0.11
N GLY A 28 -19.94 22.70 1.33
CA GLY A 28 -19.37 22.11 2.54
C GLY A 28 -17.89 22.43 2.70
N LEU A 29 -17.38 22.31 3.92
CA LEU A 29 -15.94 22.34 4.14
C LEU A 29 -15.31 21.04 3.63
N LYS A 30 -14.26 21.17 2.79
CA LYS A 30 -13.43 20.04 2.39
C LYS A 30 -12.91 19.35 3.66
N LYS A 31 -13.47 18.18 3.98
CA LYS A 31 -13.08 17.40 5.15
C LYS A 31 -11.65 16.93 4.93
N HIS A 32 -10.71 17.65 5.53
CA HIS A 32 -9.34 17.20 5.57
C HIS A 32 -9.31 16.05 6.57
N HIS A 33 -9.29 14.81 6.07
CA HIS A 33 -9.05 13.66 6.92
C HIS A 33 -7.64 13.80 7.48
N ARG A 34 -7.60 14.32 8.70
CA ARG A 34 -6.39 14.34 9.48
C ARG A 34 -5.96 12.89 9.63
N LYS A 35 -4.69 12.61 9.31
CA LYS A 35 -4.14 11.28 9.56
C LYS A 35 -4.38 10.97 11.04
N GLU A 36 -5.02 9.84 11.34
CA GLU A 36 -5.49 9.46 12.68
C GLU A 36 -4.40 9.56 13.76
N TRP A 37 -3.12 9.46 13.37
CA TRP A 37 -1.98 9.54 14.28
C TRP A 37 -1.54 10.96 14.66
N VAL A 38 -1.98 12.01 13.95
CA VAL A 38 -1.57 13.38 14.28
C VAL A 38 -2.42 13.88 15.45
N SER A 39 -1.80 14.15 16.60
CA SER A 39 -2.48 14.64 17.82
C SER A 39 -2.57 16.17 17.87
N ILE A 40 -3.62 16.72 18.49
CA ILE A 40 -3.83 18.18 18.68
C ILE A 40 -2.56 18.84 19.24
N GLY A 41 -1.89 18.20 20.22
CA GLY A 41 -0.63 18.71 20.77
C GLY A 41 0.51 18.84 19.74
N THR A 42 0.49 18.07 18.64
CA THR A 42 1.43 18.25 17.52
C THR A 42 1.09 19.47 16.66
N LEU A 43 -0.20 19.80 16.49
CA LEU A 43 -0.61 21.02 15.78
C LEU A 43 -0.20 22.27 16.55
N ASN A 44 -0.43 22.30 17.86
CA ASN A 44 -0.01 23.43 18.71
C ASN A 44 1.52 23.64 18.63
N LYS A 45 2.30 22.56 18.53
CA LYS A 45 3.76 22.65 18.32
C LYS A 45 4.14 23.16 16.93
N ILE A 46 3.37 22.84 15.89
CA ILE A 46 3.57 23.40 14.54
C ILE A 46 3.33 24.91 14.56
N GLU A 47 2.28 25.34 15.23
CA GLU A 47 1.94 26.75 15.40
C GLU A 47 3.00 27.50 16.23
N GLY A 48 3.39 26.97 17.38
CA GLY A 48 4.49 27.53 18.18
C GLY A 48 5.81 27.65 17.41
N ARG A 49 6.12 26.68 16.53
CA ARG A 49 7.27 26.77 15.62
C ARG A 49 7.11 27.89 14.58
N LYS A 50 5.90 28.09 14.03
CA LYS A 50 5.62 29.18 13.07
C LYS A 50 5.81 30.54 13.73
N ASN A 51 5.32 30.71 14.95
CA ASN A 51 5.45 31.97 15.70
C ASN A 51 6.92 32.31 15.96
N LYS A 52 7.73 31.34 16.40
CA LYS A 52 9.19 31.52 16.54
C LYS A 52 9.87 31.86 15.21
N LYS A 53 9.40 31.28 14.10
CA LYS A 53 9.91 31.63 12.77
C LYS A 53 9.57 33.08 12.37
N ALA A 54 8.41 33.58 12.78
CA ALA A 54 8.03 34.98 12.60
C ALA A 54 8.86 35.91 13.50
N ALA A 55 9.15 35.52 14.74
CA ALA A 55 10.01 36.27 15.65
C ALA A 55 11.43 36.48 15.08
N ILE A 56 12.02 35.46 14.45
CA ILE A 56 13.31 35.59 13.73
C ILE A 56 13.24 36.59 12.56
N LYS A 57 12.10 36.67 11.88
CA LYS A 57 11.92 37.63 10.77
C LYS A 57 11.83 39.07 11.29
N ASN A 58 11.22 39.25 12.47
CA ASN A 58 10.95 40.55 13.06
C ASN A 58 12.08 41.04 13.99
N SER A 59 13.05 40.20 14.34
CA SER A 59 14.18 40.57 15.20
C SER A 59 14.99 41.72 14.60
N GLN A 60 15.29 42.74 15.40
CA GLN A 60 15.96 43.96 14.93
C GLN A 60 17.48 43.87 15.14
N THR A 61 17.91 43.25 16.24
CA THR A 61 19.33 43.17 16.58
C THR A 61 19.91 41.78 16.30
N ARG A 62 21.21 41.71 15.96
CA ARG A 62 21.91 40.43 15.68
C ARG A 62 21.84 39.46 16.87
N THR A 63 21.93 39.96 18.09
CA THR A 63 21.85 39.16 19.32
C THR A 63 20.46 38.54 19.52
N GLU A 64 19.40 39.31 19.31
CA GLU A 64 18.01 38.81 19.36
C GLU A 64 17.79 37.73 18.31
N LYS A 65 18.27 37.96 17.08
CA LYS A 65 18.17 36.98 16.00
C LYS A 65 18.84 35.65 16.35
N ILE A 66 19.99 35.67 17.03
CA ILE A 66 20.67 34.46 17.49
C ILE A 66 19.82 33.73 18.54
N LYS A 67 19.27 34.46 19.53
CA LYS A 67 18.40 33.90 20.56
C LYS A 67 17.15 33.26 19.94
N GLU A 68 16.42 33.99 19.12
CA GLU A 68 15.21 33.50 18.44
C GLU A 68 15.51 32.29 17.52
N GLN A 69 16.67 32.29 16.88
CA GLN A 69 17.13 31.14 16.08
C GLN A 69 17.35 29.90 16.95
N THR A 70 17.95 30.03 18.14
CA THR A 70 18.12 28.90 19.06
C THR A 70 16.78 28.35 19.54
N GLU A 71 15.83 29.22 19.89
CA GLU A 71 14.48 28.81 20.30
C GLU A 71 13.71 28.11 19.17
N TYR A 72 13.82 28.59 17.93
CA TYR A 72 13.23 27.93 16.76
C TYR A 72 13.83 26.52 16.54
N ILE A 73 15.15 26.38 16.67
CA ILE A 73 15.82 25.08 16.51
C ILE A 73 15.31 24.09 17.57
N GLU A 74 15.19 24.53 18.81
CA GLU A 74 14.67 23.70 19.89
C GLU A 74 13.20 23.31 19.64
N ALA A 75 12.33 24.26 19.33
CA ALA A 75 10.92 23.97 19.04
C ALA A 75 10.76 23.02 17.85
N ASN A 76 11.58 23.16 16.81
CA ASN A 76 11.59 22.24 15.66
C ASN A 76 12.05 20.83 16.05
N LYS A 77 13.05 20.71 16.94
CA LYS A 77 13.51 19.43 17.48
C LYS A 77 12.41 18.75 18.31
N GLN A 78 11.74 19.50 19.19
CA GLN A 78 10.63 19.01 19.99
C GLN A 78 9.44 18.56 19.12
N LEU A 79 9.12 19.31 18.07
CA LEU A 79 8.08 18.94 17.09
C LEU A 79 8.42 17.63 16.37
N LYS A 80 9.64 17.47 15.87
CA LYS A 80 10.08 16.23 15.23
C LYS A 80 10.00 15.04 16.18
N ARG A 81 10.40 15.22 17.44
CA ARG A 81 10.29 14.19 18.50
C ARG A 81 8.84 13.80 18.75
N SER A 82 7.92 14.77 18.89
CA SER A 82 6.50 14.46 19.10
C SER A 82 5.89 13.74 17.90
N ILE A 83 6.19 14.16 16.67
CA ILE A 83 5.71 13.47 15.46
C ILE A 83 6.13 12.00 15.46
N LYS A 84 7.41 11.73 15.76
CA LYS A 84 7.94 10.36 15.84
C LYS A 84 7.24 9.55 16.94
N ALA A 85 7.06 10.14 18.12
CA ALA A 85 6.40 9.48 19.25
C ALA A 85 4.92 9.16 18.96
N HIS A 86 4.16 10.11 18.40
CA HIS A 86 2.76 9.88 18.05
C HIS A 86 2.60 8.83 16.96
N LYS A 87 3.47 8.85 15.92
CA LYS A 87 3.48 7.80 14.90
C LYS A 87 3.76 6.43 15.50
N LYS A 88 4.75 6.32 16.40
CA LYS A 88 5.06 5.07 17.10
C LYS A 88 3.85 4.56 17.89
N LYS A 89 3.25 5.42 18.73
CA LYS A 89 2.06 5.08 19.53
C LYS A 89 0.88 4.59 18.67
N TYR A 90 0.65 5.22 17.52
CA TYR A 90 -0.40 4.80 16.60
C TYR A 90 -0.14 3.40 16.02
N VAL A 91 1.08 3.14 15.56
CA VAL A 91 1.47 1.81 15.03
C VAL A 91 1.34 0.74 16.12
N GLU A 92 1.76 1.04 17.34
CA GLU A 92 1.66 0.15 18.50
C GLU A 92 0.20 -0.15 18.89
N LYS A 93 -0.69 0.86 18.82
CA LYS A 93 -2.14 0.67 18.99
C LYS A 93 -2.74 -0.25 17.91
N LEU A 94 -2.31 -0.11 16.66
CA LEU A 94 -2.77 -1.02 15.59
C LEU A 94 -2.23 -2.44 15.80
N ALA A 95 -0.96 -2.59 16.18
CA ALA A 95 -0.36 -3.90 16.43
C ALA A 95 -1.06 -4.65 17.57
N THR A 96 -1.32 -3.97 18.70
CA THR A 96 -2.07 -4.53 19.83
C THR A 96 -3.51 -4.89 19.47
N THR A 97 -4.16 -4.11 18.60
CA THR A 97 -5.50 -4.43 18.08
C THR A 97 -5.47 -5.68 17.19
N ALA A 98 -4.46 -5.80 16.32
CA ALA A 98 -4.29 -6.98 15.48
C ALA A 98 -4.01 -8.24 16.32
N GLU A 99 -3.16 -8.13 17.34
CA GLU A 99 -2.87 -9.24 18.25
C GLU A 99 -4.14 -9.71 18.99
N LYS A 100 -4.94 -8.77 19.50
CA LYS A 100 -6.22 -9.08 20.15
C LYS A 100 -7.18 -9.78 19.19
N ALA A 101 -7.35 -9.26 17.97
CA ALA A 101 -8.21 -9.87 16.96
C ALA A 101 -7.76 -11.30 16.60
N SER A 102 -6.45 -11.55 16.57
CA SER A 102 -5.89 -12.90 16.38
C SER A 102 -6.29 -13.84 17.51
N ARG A 103 -6.13 -13.41 18.78
CA ARG A 103 -6.51 -14.20 19.96
C ARG A 103 -8.01 -14.52 20.01
N GLU A 104 -8.85 -13.61 19.54
CA GLU A 104 -10.31 -13.76 19.50
C GLU A 104 -10.82 -14.52 18.27
N GLY A 105 -9.95 -14.90 17.33
CA GLY A 105 -10.34 -15.55 16.07
C GLY A 105 -11.07 -14.62 15.08
N ASN A 106 -11.01 -13.30 15.28
CA ASN A 106 -11.61 -12.31 14.39
C ASN A 106 -10.72 -12.04 13.16
N THR A 107 -10.76 -12.97 12.20
CA THR A 107 -9.95 -12.96 10.97
C THR A 107 -10.15 -11.69 10.13
N LYS A 108 -11.37 -11.15 10.09
CA LYS A 108 -11.69 -9.93 9.34
C LYS A 108 -10.95 -8.71 9.91
N GLN A 109 -11.05 -8.46 11.22
CA GLN A 109 -10.36 -7.33 11.86
C GLN A 109 -8.83 -7.48 11.81
N LEU A 110 -8.33 -8.71 11.96
CA LEU A 110 -6.91 -9.01 11.80
C LEU A 110 -6.40 -8.60 10.41
N TYR A 111 -7.10 -9.02 9.36
CA TYR A 111 -6.76 -8.69 7.98
C TYR A 111 -6.81 -7.18 7.73
N ASP A 112 -7.89 -6.51 8.12
CA ASP A 112 -8.07 -5.07 7.89
C ASP A 112 -6.98 -4.24 8.61
N THR A 113 -6.64 -4.61 9.84
CA THR A 113 -5.61 -3.92 10.64
C THR A 113 -4.21 -4.17 10.07
N THR A 114 -3.92 -5.40 9.64
CA THR A 114 -2.64 -5.75 9.00
C THR A 114 -2.48 -5.03 7.67
N LYS A 115 -3.55 -4.93 6.88
CA LYS A 115 -3.59 -4.16 5.62
C LYS A 115 -3.34 -2.67 5.87
N LYS A 116 -3.89 -2.09 6.95
CA LYS A 116 -3.60 -0.71 7.37
C LYS A 116 -2.13 -0.52 7.77
N LEU A 117 -1.53 -1.49 8.46
CA LEU A 117 -0.11 -1.46 8.87
C LEU A 117 0.86 -1.59 7.69
N ALA A 118 0.56 -2.47 6.73
CA ALA A 118 1.39 -2.71 5.55
C ALA A 118 1.45 -1.50 4.60
N GLY A 119 0.45 -0.61 4.66
CA GLY A 119 0.36 0.55 3.78
C GLY A 119 0.15 0.16 2.30
N LYS A 120 0.48 1.08 1.38
CA LYS A 120 0.47 0.77 -0.06
C LYS A 120 1.77 0.05 -0.41
N TYR A 121 1.70 -1.26 -0.60
CA TYR A 121 2.81 -2.01 -1.16
C TYR A 121 3.03 -1.58 -2.62
N SER A 122 4.06 -0.77 -2.87
CA SER A 122 4.59 -0.58 -4.21
C SER A 122 5.60 -1.70 -4.45
N LYS A 123 5.30 -2.61 -5.38
CA LYS A 123 6.33 -3.54 -5.86
C LYS A 123 7.49 -2.70 -6.40
N PRO A 124 8.73 -2.85 -5.92
CA PRO A 124 9.86 -2.37 -6.71
C PRO A 124 9.79 -3.12 -8.05
N GLU A 125 9.83 -2.38 -9.15
CA GLU A 125 9.90 -2.97 -10.48
C GLU A 125 11.18 -3.83 -10.52
N ARG A 126 11.03 -5.15 -10.61
CA ARG A 126 12.19 -6.06 -10.60
C ARG A 126 12.95 -5.82 -11.91
N PRO A 127 14.20 -5.32 -11.88
CA PRO A 127 14.93 -5.08 -13.11
C PRO A 127 15.17 -6.42 -13.81
N ILE A 128 14.68 -6.55 -15.04
CA ILE A 128 14.96 -7.70 -15.90
C ILE A 128 16.41 -7.57 -16.37
N LYS A 129 17.19 -8.65 -16.35
CA LYS A 129 18.57 -8.62 -16.83
C LYS A 129 18.65 -8.86 -18.34
N ASP A 130 19.50 -8.09 -19.01
CA ASP A 130 19.88 -8.34 -20.40
C ASP A 130 20.71 -9.64 -20.52
N LYS A 131 20.97 -10.10 -21.75
CA LYS A 131 21.81 -11.29 -22.01
C LYS A 131 23.23 -11.16 -21.44
N LYS A 132 23.70 -9.94 -21.17
CA LYS A 132 25.01 -9.61 -20.58
C LYS A 132 24.92 -9.41 -19.06
N ARG A 133 23.84 -9.86 -18.42
CA ARG A 133 23.53 -9.76 -16.97
C ARG A 133 23.39 -8.33 -16.41
N ARG A 134 23.26 -7.31 -17.26
CA ARG A 134 23.04 -5.91 -16.85
C ARG A 134 21.56 -5.66 -16.63
N SER A 135 21.23 -4.87 -15.61
CA SER A 135 19.85 -4.57 -15.23
C SER A 135 19.19 -3.60 -16.22
N ILE A 136 18.04 -3.99 -16.76
CA ILE A 136 17.20 -3.16 -17.62
C ILE A 136 16.14 -2.49 -16.75
N THR A 137 16.20 -1.16 -16.65
CA THR A 137 15.31 -0.34 -15.83
C THR A 137 14.20 0.35 -16.63
N LYS A 138 14.33 0.45 -17.96
CA LYS A 138 13.32 1.08 -18.83
C LYS A 138 12.30 0.07 -19.35
N ILE A 139 11.01 0.40 -19.24
CA ILE A 139 9.88 -0.47 -19.65
C ILE A 139 9.98 -0.89 -21.13
N GLN A 140 10.36 0.02 -22.04
CA GLN A 140 10.46 -0.29 -23.47
C GLN A 140 11.56 -1.32 -23.75
N GLU A 141 12.70 -1.19 -23.08
CA GLU A 141 13.82 -2.12 -23.22
C GLU A 141 13.49 -3.49 -22.61
N GLN A 142 12.69 -3.53 -21.53
CA GLN A 142 12.18 -4.78 -20.97
C GLN A 142 11.24 -5.50 -21.95
N ARG A 143 10.35 -4.78 -22.65
CA ARG A 143 9.48 -5.36 -23.69
C ARG A 143 10.29 -5.95 -24.83
N ASN A 144 11.30 -5.22 -25.31
CA ASN A 144 12.18 -5.71 -26.37
C ASN A 144 12.97 -6.96 -25.91
N ARG A 145 13.38 -7.02 -24.63
CA ARG A 145 14.03 -8.21 -24.05
C ARG A 145 13.09 -9.43 -23.99
N TRP A 146 11.80 -9.22 -23.71
CA TRP A 146 10.77 -10.25 -23.74
C TRP A 146 10.52 -10.74 -25.16
N VAL A 147 10.35 -9.84 -26.13
CA VAL A 147 10.17 -10.20 -27.54
C VAL A 147 11.33 -11.08 -28.02
N GLY A 148 12.57 -10.66 -27.80
CA GLY A 148 13.74 -11.44 -28.21
C GLY A 148 13.93 -12.76 -27.43
N TYR A 149 13.43 -12.86 -26.19
CA TYR A 149 13.42 -14.14 -25.46
C TYR A 149 12.45 -15.15 -26.09
N PHE A 150 11.23 -14.70 -26.37
CA PHE A 150 10.21 -15.56 -26.96
C PHE A 150 10.52 -15.93 -28.41
N GLU A 151 11.12 -15.02 -29.17
CA GLU A 151 11.58 -15.31 -30.53
C GLU A 151 12.64 -16.42 -30.54
N GLU A 152 13.63 -16.35 -29.64
CA GLU A 152 14.66 -17.39 -29.51
C GLU A 152 14.10 -18.73 -29.01
N LEU A 153 13.11 -18.68 -28.11
CA LEU A 153 12.50 -19.89 -27.54
C LEU A 153 11.55 -20.59 -28.54
N LEU A 154 10.72 -19.82 -29.24
CA LEU A 154 9.65 -20.34 -30.08
C LEU A 154 10.10 -20.61 -31.52
N ASN A 155 11.11 -19.89 -32.01
CA ASN A 155 11.64 -20.07 -33.37
C ASN A 155 12.96 -20.86 -33.38
N ARG A 156 13.15 -21.75 -32.39
CA ARG A 156 14.29 -22.67 -32.39
C ARG A 156 14.19 -23.59 -33.61
N PRO A 157 15.17 -23.61 -34.53
CA PRO A 157 15.13 -24.51 -35.66
C PRO A 157 15.11 -25.97 -35.16
N ALA A 158 14.37 -26.83 -35.88
CA ALA A 158 14.33 -28.25 -35.57
C ALA A 158 15.77 -28.80 -35.52
N SER A 159 16.09 -29.58 -34.48
CA SER A 159 17.39 -30.23 -34.37
C SER A 159 17.61 -31.10 -35.62
N THR A 160 18.64 -30.81 -36.40
CA THR A 160 19.03 -31.60 -37.57
C THR A 160 19.59 -32.98 -37.20
N ASN A 161 19.94 -33.17 -35.94
CA ASN A 161 20.22 -34.49 -35.38
C ASN A 161 18.91 -35.02 -34.79
N LEU A 162 18.14 -35.74 -35.60
CA LEU A 162 17.17 -36.70 -35.08
C LEU A 162 17.99 -37.79 -34.36
N PRO A 163 17.79 -38.05 -33.06
CA PRO A 163 18.30 -39.27 -32.46
C PRO A 163 17.67 -40.44 -33.22
N ASP A 164 18.49 -41.37 -33.71
CA ASP A 164 18.00 -42.66 -34.19
C ASP A 164 17.49 -43.42 -32.97
N ILE A 165 16.19 -43.35 -32.74
CA ILE A 165 15.54 -44.08 -31.65
C ILE A 165 15.28 -45.48 -32.21
N GLU A 166 16.15 -46.43 -31.90
CA GLU A 166 15.85 -47.84 -32.10
C GLU A 166 14.51 -48.14 -31.43
N ALA A 167 13.54 -48.59 -32.23
CA ALA A 167 12.21 -48.91 -31.75
C ALA A 167 12.31 -49.97 -30.65
N ALA A 168 11.85 -49.63 -29.45
CA ALA A 168 11.83 -50.57 -28.34
C ALA A 168 11.01 -51.82 -28.75
N HIS A 169 11.64 -52.99 -28.70
CA HIS A 169 11.03 -54.26 -29.10
C HIS A 169 9.98 -54.80 -28.12
N THR A 170 9.51 -53.99 -27.17
CA THR A 170 8.54 -54.44 -26.18
C THR A 170 7.72 -53.26 -25.70
N ASP A 171 6.47 -53.20 -26.16
CA ASP A 171 5.43 -52.42 -25.50
C ASP A 171 5.25 -53.02 -24.10
N LEU A 172 5.63 -52.25 -23.07
CA LEU A 172 5.27 -52.61 -21.71
C LEU A 172 3.74 -52.65 -21.64
N PRO A 173 3.12 -53.67 -21.02
CA PRO A 173 1.68 -53.68 -20.82
C PRO A 173 1.32 -52.52 -19.91
N ILE A 174 0.82 -51.44 -20.50
CA ILE A 174 0.11 -50.41 -19.78
C ILE A 174 -1.22 -51.08 -19.44
N ASP A 175 -1.39 -51.45 -18.17
CA ASP A 175 -2.70 -51.86 -17.66
C ASP A 175 -3.70 -50.76 -18.07
N PRO A 176 -4.81 -51.11 -18.76
CA PRO A 176 -5.84 -50.16 -19.08
C PRO A 176 -6.36 -49.56 -17.77
N ILE A 177 -6.08 -48.29 -17.54
CA ILE A 177 -6.75 -47.54 -16.48
C ILE A 177 -8.17 -47.34 -17.00
N ASP A 178 -9.10 -48.15 -16.48
CA ASP A 178 -10.51 -48.00 -16.82
C ASP A 178 -10.97 -46.56 -16.48
N PRO A 179 -11.74 -45.92 -17.38
CA PRO A 179 -12.22 -44.58 -17.13
C PRO A 179 -13.07 -44.57 -15.85
N PRO A 180 -12.90 -43.56 -14.98
CA PRO A 180 -13.62 -43.49 -13.72
C PRO A 180 -15.13 -43.50 -13.98
N THR A 181 -15.85 -44.30 -13.21
CA THR A 181 -17.29 -44.45 -13.36
C THR A 181 -18.02 -43.18 -12.95
N THR A 182 -19.19 -42.94 -13.54
CA THR A 182 -19.97 -41.72 -13.27
C THR A 182 -20.33 -41.57 -11.79
N GLU A 183 -20.51 -42.68 -11.07
CA GLU A 183 -20.80 -42.65 -9.63
C GLU A 183 -19.58 -42.28 -8.77
N GLU A 184 -18.38 -42.69 -9.15
CA GLU A 184 -17.14 -42.27 -8.48
C GLU A 184 -16.93 -40.75 -8.62
N ILE A 185 -17.15 -40.22 -9.83
CA ILE A 185 -17.08 -38.78 -10.10
C ILE A 185 -18.13 -38.03 -9.26
N ARG A 186 -19.36 -38.54 -9.20
CA ARG A 186 -20.46 -37.94 -8.43
C ARG A 186 -20.19 -37.94 -6.93
N MET A 187 -19.62 -39.03 -6.41
CA MET A 187 -19.23 -39.15 -5.00
C MET A 187 -18.10 -38.17 -4.65
N ALA A 188 -17.07 -38.07 -5.49
CA ALA A 188 -15.96 -37.13 -5.29
C ALA A 188 -16.46 -35.67 -5.24
N ILE A 189 -17.35 -35.29 -6.17
CA ILE A 189 -17.96 -33.95 -6.19
C ILE A 189 -18.77 -33.67 -4.91
N ARG A 190 -19.50 -34.66 -4.39
CA ARG A 190 -20.24 -34.53 -3.12
C ARG A 190 -19.32 -34.33 -1.92
N GLN A 191 -18.20 -35.04 -1.84
CA GLN A 191 -17.22 -34.89 -0.75
C GLN A 191 -16.55 -33.51 -0.78
N ILE A 192 -16.20 -33.01 -1.97
CA ILE A 192 -15.64 -31.66 -2.15
C ILE A 192 -16.64 -30.59 -1.69
N LYS A 193 -17.93 -30.72 -2.02
CA LYS A 193 -18.97 -29.78 -1.56
C LYS A 193 -19.20 -29.80 -0.06
N ALA A 194 -18.92 -30.91 0.62
CA ALA A 194 -19.03 -31.04 2.07
C ALA A 194 -17.81 -30.50 2.84
N GLY A 195 -16.82 -29.90 2.15
CA GLY A 195 -15.63 -29.32 2.78
C GLY A 195 -14.66 -30.36 3.35
N LYS A 196 -14.82 -31.64 3.02
CA LYS A 196 -13.89 -32.71 3.42
C LYS A 196 -12.78 -32.81 2.39
N GLN A 197 -11.56 -32.45 2.80
CA GLN A 197 -10.38 -32.52 1.94
C GLN A 197 -9.92 -33.98 1.88
N GLN A 198 -10.19 -34.64 0.76
CA GLN A 198 -9.76 -36.02 0.54
C GLN A 198 -8.31 -36.00 0.04
N ILE A 199 -7.36 -36.30 0.92
CA ILE A 199 -5.99 -36.61 0.52
C ILE A 199 -6.09 -37.98 -0.18
N LEU A 200 -5.97 -37.99 -1.51
CA LEU A 200 -5.85 -39.23 -2.28
C LEU A 200 -4.47 -39.84 -1.98
N THR A 201 -4.39 -40.63 -0.90
CA THR A 201 -3.31 -41.59 -0.74
C THR A 201 -3.67 -42.82 -1.57
N THR A 202 -2.79 -43.16 -2.51
CA THR A 202 -2.96 -44.17 -3.57
C THR A 202 -2.98 -45.63 -3.06
N TYR A 203 -3.47 -45.91 -1.84
CA TYR A 203 -3.28 -47.21 -1.18
C TYR A 203 -4.49 -47.78 -0.42
N GLN A 204 -5.73 -47.54 -0.89
CA GLN A 204 -6.93 -48.11 -0.21
C GLN A 204 -8.03 -48.63 -1.15
N LEU A 205 -7.73 -49.07 -2.37
CA LEU A 205 -8.69 -49.83 -3.19
C LEU A 205 -8.15 -51.24 -3.44
N LYS A 206 -8.30 -52.11 -2.44
CA LYS A 206 -8.37 -53.58 -2.58
C LYS A 206 -8.78 -54.19 -1.23
N GLN A 207 -10.08 -54.38 -1.04
CA GLN A 207 -10.70 -55.59 -0.49
C GLN A 207 -12.08 -55.73 -1.13
#